data_AF-A0A1B6I928-F1
#
_entry.id   AF-A0A1B6I928-F1
#
_cell.length_a   1.000
_cell.length_b   1.000
_cell.length_c   1.000
_cell.angle_alpha   90.00
_cell.angle_beta   90.00
_cell.angle_gamma   90.00
#
_symmetry.space_group_name_H-M   'P 1'
#
loop_
_entity.id
_entity.type
_entity.pdbx_description
1 polymer ?
#
loop_
_entity_poly.entity_id
_entity_poly.type
_entity_poly.pdbx_seq_one_letter_code
_entity_poly.pdbx_strand_id
1 'polypeptide(L)'
;MSSTLQFREVIPDQTRPENWKEITLNTGGTPSTLQDVKVQQRAGGFCYKRPNLKNRFIYWRTNHDVLELVEESLDVNLVGNHLRYRFTDTPILEGISVHETINSVVVLVATVSSVHRLTYRHPDKIVVQENSELRVPSIFRDVTALEARDPSTYHVINSTPCLPHTSASCLTAKCDAVFALALATGSILLVTLDTPTGSTSTLELRHESLMPRFLSGITEAFLGRNSEDTVPVSLVLHNIHNEMYLFSVCQNGQLRAWSCSRVQCLSFTDVSDRHEPRVLGAQKHVIRKTTNSRGDLVLGIYFCFSERSHIVVVEPRLDSGICTYTTHNSIFTLENHDLVEMLLADGGQEVWCVWVTGTGDTAVSHTHVNSGSWSWVTLEPPPPLTLSPDPTLDPRQLYLDAIFRPGLFSVSDITKALTINRRGLSELDQSELNLRHQVCLMVGQEIIAEVSQYDPTDEEYIEVAQRCWSRLYSCCVQYHQTGTPALSLLSLPNCMLVLKKHGLSLLRPLDYLESTVLDGRLTSDDGESYLMRVLLSIDPGEEAFSKVDQALHLHTVLDAPISELVSEMDLNNLESIIQTQSKKQLLPAIASVLRI
;
A
#
# COMPACT_ATOMS: atom_id res chain seq x y z
N MET A 1 2.89 34.09 3.26
CA MET A 1 2.55 32.93 2.41
C MET A 1 3.16 31.72 3.08
N SER A 2 2.37 31.03 3.91
CA SER A 2 2.83 29.94 4.78
C SER A 2 3.03 28.69 3.93
N SER A 3 4.26 28.17 3.93
CA SER A 3 4.58 26.87 3.36
C SER A 3 3.71 25.80 4.04
N THR A 4 3.04 25.03 3.19
CA THR A 4 2.10 23.94 3.45
C THR A 4 2.66 22.92 4.43
N LEU A 5 1.90 22.57 5.48
CA LEU A 5 2.21 21.44 6.34
C LEU A 5 2.32 20.17 5.47
N GLN A 6 3.53 19.63 5.34
CA GLN A 6 3.84 18.41 4.57
C GLN A 6 3.52 17.16 5.40
N PHE A 7 3.58 15.96 4.80
CA PHE A 7 3.34 14.69 5.50
C PHE A 7 4.65 13.95 5.76
N ARG A 8 4.73 13.18 6.85
CA ARG A 8 5.78 12.19 7.08
C ARG A 8 5.24 10.78 7.27
N GLU A 9 6.08 9.82 6.92
CA GLU A 9 5.87 8.42 7.18
C GLU A 9 6.16 8.06 8.64
N VAL A 10 5.37 7.14 9.18
CA VAL A 10 5.55 6.51 10.50
C VAL A 10 5.39 5.01 10.31
N ILE A 11 6.42 4.25 10.69
CA ILE A 11 6.41 2.79 10.58
C ILE A 11 5.92 2.21 11.92
N PRO A 12 4.82 1.43 11.95
CA PRO A 12 4.35 0.77 13.16
C PRO A 12 5.30 -0.34 13.57
N ASP A 13 5.16 -0.85 14.79
CA ASP A 13 5.92 -2.01 15.24
C ASP A 13 5.53 -3.27 14.45
N GLN A 14 6.47 -3.78 13.65
CA GLN A 14 6.31 -4.98 12.80
C GLN A 14 6.93 -6.24 13.42
N THR A 15 7.26 -6.21 14.72
CA THR A 15 7.88 -7.35 15.43
C THR A 15 6.88 -8.41 15.91
N ARG A 16 5.59 -8.25 15.59
CA ARG A 16 4.56 -9.23 15.94
C ARG A 16 4.52 -10.36 14.89
N PRO A 17 4.48 -11.64 15.30
CA PRO A 17 4.36 -12.75 14.37
C PRO A 17 2.99 -12.77 13.70
N GLU A 18 2.98 -12.97 12.38
CA GLU A 18 1.78 -13.08 11.56
C GLU A 18 1.30 -14.53 11.49
N ASN A 19 0.11 -14.83 12.03
CA ASN A 19 -0.47 -16.17 11.99
C ASN A 19 -1.40 -16.32 10.79
N TRP A 20 -0.84 -16.74 9.65
CA TRP A 20 -1.58 -16.89 8.40
C TRP A 20 -2.44 -18.16 8.37
N LYS A 21 -3.71 -18.00 7.99
CA LYS A 21 -4.58 -19.09 7.57
C LYS A 21 -4.54 -19.21 6.05
N GLU A 22 -4.13 -20.35 5.51
CA GLU A 22 -4.00 -20.56 4.06
C GLU A 22 -5.12 -21.47 3.51
N ILE A 23 -5.74 -21.06 2.39
CA ILE A 23 -6.76 -21.81 1.65
C ILE A 23 -6.36 -21.88 0.19
N THR A 24 -6.22 -23.10 -0.34
CA THR A 24 -5.96 -23.32 -1.78
C THR A 24 -7.26 -23.51 -2.55
N LEU A 25 -7.41 -22.77 -3.65
CA LEU A 25 -8.52 -22.83 -4.59
C LEU A 25 -8.02 -23.37 -5.93
N ASN A 26 -8.50 -24.55 -6.32
CA ASN A 26 -8.16 -25.16 -7.60
C ASN A 26 -9.38 -25.10 -8.51
N THR A 27 -9.32 -24.25 -9.52
CA THR A 27 -10.40 -24.05 -10.52
C THR A 27 -10.12 -24.75 -11.85
N GLY A 28 -9.10 -25.61 -11.92
CA GLY A 28 -8.82 -26.44 -13.11
C GLY A 28 -8.18 -25.70 -14.28
N GLY A 29 -7.50 -24.56 -14.04
CA GLY A 29 -6.71 -23.91 -15.08
C GLY A 29 -5.60 -24.83 -15.61
N THR A 30 -5.37 -24.85 -16.93
CA THR A 30 -4.27 -25.63 -17.52
C THR A 30 -2.91 -24.98 -17.18
N PRO A 31 -2.04 -25.64 -16.38
CA PRO A 31 -0.85 -25.00 -15.82
C PRO A 31 0.15 -24.52 -16.88
N SER A 32 0.27 -25.23 -18.00
CA SER A 32 1.31 -24.99 -19.00
C SER A 32 1.15 -23.71 -19.83
N THR A 33 -0.04 -23.10 -19.88
CA THR A 33 -0.32 -21.91 -20.70
C THR A 33 -0.37 -20.61 -19.92
N LEU A 34 -0.46 -20.68 -18.58
CA LEU A 34 -0.67 -19.51 -17.72
C LEU A 34 0.57 -19.08 -16.94
N GLN A 35 1.61 -19.92 -16.87
CA GLN A 35 2.87 -19.63 -16.15
C GLN A 35 3.67 -18.47 -16.76
N ASP A 36 3.49 -18.16 -18.04
CA ASP A 36 4.19 -17.06 -18.72
C ASP A 36 3.51 -15.69 -18.52
N VAL A 37 2.30 -15.66 -17.95
CA VAL A 37 1.55 -14.41 -17.77
C VAL A 37 2.11 -13.64 -16.58
N LYS A 38 2.92 -12.63 -16.86
CA LYS A 38 3.51 -11.75 -15.84
C LYS A 38 2.49 -10.73 -15.37
N VAL A 39 1.98 -10.91 -14.15
CA VAL A 39 1.19 -9.88 -13.45
C VAL A 39 2.04 -9.24 -12.37
N GLN A 40 2.01 -7.90 -12.32
CA GLN A 40 2.69 -7.15 -11.28
C GLN A 40 1.97 -7.34 -9.93
N GLN A 41 2.74 -7.39 -8.85
CA GLN A 41 2.19 -7.35 -7.50
C GLN A 41 1.41 -6.03 -7.28
N ARG A 42 0.26 -6.15 -6.61
CA ARG A 42 -0.66 -5.04 -6.30
C ARG A 42 -1.13 -5.10 -4.86
N ALA A 43 -1.56 -3.96 -4.35
CA ALA A 43 -2.22 -3.86 -3.06
C ALA A 43 -3.43 -2.93 -3.16
N GLY A 44 -4.29 -3.00 -2.15
CA GLY A 44 -5.40 -2.08 -1.97
C GLY A 44 -6.07 -2.30 -0.63
N GLY A 45 -7.11 -1.54 -0.35
CA GLY A 45 -7.81 -1.66 0.92
C GLY A 45 -9.23 -1.15 0.88
N PHE A 46 -9.90 -1.37 2.01
CA PHE A 46 -11.30 -1.06 2.23
C PHE A 46 -11.52 -0.66 3.68
N CYS A 47 -12.18 0.48 3.86
CA CYS A 47 -12.57 0.99 5.17
C CYS A 47 -14.06 0.72 5.38
N TYR A 48 -14.42 0.20 6.54
CA TYR A 48 -15.82 0.01 6.89
C TYR A 48 -16.54 1.35 6.93
N LYS A 49 -17.76 1.39 6.38
CA LYS A 49 -18.56 2.61 6.27
C LYS A 49 -19.28 2.97 7.57
N ARG A 50 -19.44 2.00 8.49
CA ARG A 50 -20.17 2.24 9.73
C ARG A 50 -19.37 3.12 10.69
N PRO A 51 -20.01 4.12 11.35
CA PRO A 51 -19.30 5.04 12.25
C PRO A 51 -18.54 4.35 13.40
N ASN A 52 -19.06 3.23 13.91
CA ASN A 52 -18.45 2.43 14.98
C ASN A 52 -17.25 1.59 14.51
N LEU A 53 -16.99 1.52 13.20
CA LEU A 53 -15.91 0.71 12.59
C LEU A 53 -14.92 1.57 11.78
N LYS A 54 -14.96 2.90 11.95
CA LYS A 54 -14.18 3.86 11.13
C LYS A 54 -12.65 3.66 11.15
N ASN A 55 -12.14 3.04 12.21
CA ASN A 55 -10.72 2.73 12.39
C ASN A 55 -10.40 1.24 12.18
N ARG A 56 -11.38 0.45 11.74
CA ARG A 56 -11.23 -0.94 11.32
C ARG A 56 -11.22 -0.97 9.79
N PHE A 57 -10.35 -1.76 9.21
CA PHE A 57 -10.19 -1.80 7.76
C PHE A 57 -9.65 -3.15 7.31
N ILE A 58 -9.81 -3.45 6.03
CA ILE A 58 -9.21 -4.59 5.36
C ILE A 58 -8.20 -4.04 4.37
N TYR A 59 -7.00 -4.60 4.34
CA TYR A 59 -6.09 -4.41 3.23
C TYR A 59 -5.75 -5.75 2.60
N TRP A 60 -5.34 -5.70 1.34
CA TRP A 60 -4.99 -6.87 0.59
C TRP A 60 -3.75 -6.65 -0.25
N ARG A 61 -3.04 -7.74 -0.53
CA ARG A 61 -1.88 -7.80 -1.41
C ARG A 61 -2.01 -8.99 -2.34
N THR A 62 -1.58 -8.82 -3.57
CA THR A 62 -1.52 -9.90 -4.56
C THR A 62 -0.07 -10.15 -4.92
N ASN A 63 0.32 -11.41 -4.98
CA ASN A 63 1.59 -11.83 -5.51
C ASN A 63 1.35 -13.00 -6.45
N HIS A 64 1.28 -12.71 -7.75
CA HIS A 64 0.96 -13.68 -8.79
C HIS A 64 -0.36 -14.42 -8.52
N ASP A 65 -0.32 -15.65 -8.01
CA ASP A 65 -1.45 -16.54 -7.71
C ASP A 65 -1.92 -16.46 -6.25
N VAL A 66 -1.28 -15.63 -5.42
CA VAL A 66 -1.56 -15.50 -4.00
C VAL A 66 -2.27 -14.19 -3.70
N LEU A 67 -3.40 -14.26 -3.01
CA LEU A 67 -4.09 -13.14 -2.39
C LEU A 67 -3.92 -13.20 -0.88
N GLU A 68 -3.35 -12.17 -0.31
CA GLU A 68 -3.31 -11.95 1.13
C GLU A 68 -4.38 -10.93 1.52
N LEU A 69 -5.15 -11.27 2.54
CA LEU A 69 -6.19 -10.45 3.15
C LEU A 69 -5.87 -10.29 4.63
N VAL A 70 -5.78 -9.05 5.08
CA VAL A 70 -5.55 -8.74 6.48
C VAL A 70 -6.58 -7.73 6.95
N GLU A 71 -7.19 -8.02 8.09
CA GLU A 71 -8.07 -7.09 8.77
C GLU A 71 -7.35 -6.46 9.95
N GLU A 72 -7.34 -5.15 10.06
CA GLU A 72 -6.71 -4.43 11.17
C GLU A 72 -7.68 -3.43 11.80
N SER A 73 -7.40 -3.06 13.05
CA SER A 73 -8.11 -2.00 13.74
C SER A 73 -7.16 -1.16 14.59
N LEU A 74 -7.32 0.16 14.54
CA LEU A 74 -6.57 1.08 15.40
C LEU A 74 -7.19 1.18 16.81
N ASP A 75 -8.37 0.61 17.04
CA ASP A 75 -9.09 0.69 18.31
C ASP A 75 -8.95 -0.59 19.15
N VAL A 76 -8.90 -1.77 18.51
CA VAL A 76 -8.92 -3.08 19.18
C VAL A 76 -7.95 -4.06 18.54
N ASN A 77 -7.41 -5.00 19.31
CA ASN A 77 -6.61 -6.08 18.72
C ASN A 77 -7.53 -7.16 18.15
N LEU A 78 -7.34 -7.47 16.87
CA LEU A 78 -8.09 -8.53 16.19
C LEU A 78 -7.39 -9.88 16.30
N VAL A 79 -8.17 -10.96 16.41
CA VAL A 79 -7.67 -12.35 16.44
C VAL A 79 -8.12 -13.10 15.20
N GLY A 80 -7.19 -13.83 14.57
CA GLY A 80 -7.46 -14.61 13.36
C GLY A 80 -7.65 -13.73 12.13
N ASN A 81 -6.88 -12.64 12.05
CA ASN A 81 -7.08 -11.54 11.12
C ASN A 81 -6.24 -11.62 9.84
N HIS A 82 -5.47 -12.69 9.65
CA HIS A 82 -4.61 -12.92 8.49
C HIS A 82 -5.11 -14.14 7.70
N LEU A 83 -5.49 -13.93 6.44
CA LEU A 83 -6.04 -14.95 5.55
C LEU A 83 -5.32 -14.90 4.20
N ARG A 84 -4.91 -16.06 3.69
CA ARG A 84 -4.23 -16.20 2.40
C ARG A 84 -5.00 -17.17 1.51
N TYR A 85 -5.34 -16.72 0.31
CA TYR A 85 -5.83 -17.59 -0.75
C TYR A 85 -4.75 -17.84 -1.79
N ARG A 86 -4.63 -19.09 -2.23
CA ARG A 86 -3.77 -19.49 -3.34
C ARG A 86 -4.63 -20.02 -4.48
N PHE A 87 -4.64 -19.33 -5.61
CA PHE A 87 -5.40 -19.71 -6.81
C PHE A 87 -4.49 -20.54 -7.73
N THR A 88 -4.63 -21.86 -7.68
CA THR A 88 -3.67 -22.79 -8.32
C THR A 88 -3.44 -22.45 -9.80
N ASP A 89 -2.18 -22.15 -10.14
CA ASP A 89 -1.69 -21.90 -11.50
C ASP A 89 -2.41 -20.81 -12.30
N THR A 90 -3.06 -19.84 -11.63
CA THR A 90 -3.73 -18.72 -12.30
C THR A 90 -3.38 -17.37 -11.68
N PRO A 91 -2.73 -16.47 -12.42
CA PRO A 91 -2.42 -15.14 -11.92
C PRO A 91 -3.70 -14.35 -11.62
N ILE A 92 -3.66 -13.56 -10.55
CA ILE A 92 -4.73 -12.66 -10.15
C ILE A 92 -4.63 -11.37 -10.96
N LEU A 93 -5.73 -10.95 -11.59
CA LEU A 93 -5.80 -9.70 -12.37
C LEU A 93 -6.03 -8.49 -11.46
N GLU A 94 -5.74 -7.29 -11.98
CA GLU A 94 -6.17 -6.05 -11.32
C GLU A 94 -7.70 -5.98 -11.24
N GLY A 95 -8.24 -5.18 -10.32
CA GLY A 95 -9.69 -4.99 -10.19
C GLY A 95 -10.34 -5.73 -9.02
N ILE A 96 -9.56 -6.17 -8.02
CA ILE A 96 -10.10 -6.65 -6.74
C ILE A 96 -10.93 -5.53 -6.10
N SER A 97 -12.13 -5.87 -5.64
CA SER A 97 -13.00 -4.92 -4.94
C SER A 97 -13.62 -5.54 -3.69
N VAL A 98 -13.83 -4.70 -2.68
CA VAL A 98 -14.45 -5.10 -1.41
C VAL A 98 -15.72 -4.30 -1.22
N HIS A 99 -16.81 -4.99 -0.87
CA HIS A 99 -18.14 -4.40 -0.73
C HIS A 99 -18.73 -4.77 0.63
N GLU A 100 -19.16 -3.76 1.37
CA GLU A 100 -19.92 -3.95 2.60
C GLU A 100 -21.42 -3.99 2.29
N THR A 101 -22.08 -5.04 2.76
CA THR A 101 -23.55 -5.18 2.76
C THR A 101 -24.07 -5.10 4.19
N ILE A 102 -25.39 -5.22 4.36
CA ILE A 102 -26.02 -5.20 5.69
C ILE A 102 -25.49 -6.35 6.57
N ASN A 103 -25.27 -7.53 5.99
CA ASN A 103 -24.96 -8.76 6.73
C ASN A 103 -23.56 -9.32 6.45
N SER A 104 -22.90 -8.90 5.37
CA SER A 104 -21.65 -9.48 4.93
C SER A 104 -20.66 -8.46 4.38
N VAL A 105 -19.41 -8.88 4.31
CA VAL A 105 -18.36 -8.23 3.52
C VAL A 105 -18.03 -9.16 2.36
N VAL A 106 -18.03 -8.64 1.14
CA VAL A 106 -17.81 -9.42 -0.08
C VAL A 106 -16.54 -8.94 -0.75
N VAL A 107 -15.60 -9.84 -0.99
CA VAL A 107 -14.37 -9.60 -1.75
C VAL A 107 -14.50 -10.29 -3.10
N LEU A 108 -14.41 -9.50 -4.17
CA LEU A 108 -14.49 -9.98 -5.55
C LEU A 108 -13.09 -10.05 -6.15
N VAL A 109 -12.74 -11.21 -6.70
CA VAL A 109 -11.40 -11.49 -7.25
C VAL A 109 -11.55 -12.06 -8.65
N ALA A 110 -10.80 -11.52 -9.61
CA ALA A 110 -10.67 -12.10 -10.94
C ALA A 110 -9.26 -12.62 -11.13
N THR A 111 -9.14 -13.80 -11.70
CA THR A 111 -7.90 -14.39 -12.18
C THR A 111 -7.96 -14.47 -13.71
N VAL A 112 -6.87 -14.87 -14.34
CA VAL A 112 -6.84 -15.05 -15.80
C VAL A 112 -7.86 -16.09 -16.29
N SER A 113 -8.20 -17.07 -15.45
CA SER A 113 -9.05 -18.21 -15.82
C SER A 113 -10.31 -18.38 -14.97
N SER A 114 -10.54 -17.55 -13.95
CA SER A 114 -11.72 -17.65 -13.09
C SER A 114 -12.10 -16.35 -12.39
N VAL A 115 -13.35 -16.23 -11.95
CA VAL A 115 -13.83 -15.15 -11.07
C VAL A 115 -14.39 -15.73 -9.78
N HIS A 116 -14.21 -15.03 -8.67
CA HIS A 116 -14.52 -15.51 -7.32
C HIS A 116 -15.21 -14.45 -6.48
N ARG A 117 -16.23 -14.88 -5.72
CA ARG A 117 -16.96 -14.08 -4.75
C ARG A 117 -16.75 -14.65 -3.35
N LEU A 118 -15.79 -14.09 -2.62
CA LEU A 118 -15.47 -14.50 -1.26
C LEU A 118 -16.34 -13.69 -0.28
N THR A 119 -17.10 -14.37 0.59
CA THR A 119 -18.07 -13.71 1.48
C THR A 119 -17.76 -13.98 2.93
N TYR A 120 -17.72 -12.92 3.73
CA TYR A 120 -17.42 -12.95 5.16
C TYR A 120 -18.59 -12.35 5.94
N ARG A 121 -18.76 -12.78 7.19
CA ARG A 121 -19.76 -12.16 8.07
C ARG A 121 -19.35 -10.73 8.40
N HIS A 122 -20.32 -9.83 8.44
CA HIS A 122 -20.07 -8.44 8.83
C HIS A 122 -19.62 -8.37 10.30
N PRO A 123 -18.66 -7.48 10.68
CA PRO A 123 -18.21 -7.31 12.07
C PRO A 123 -19.33 -7.22 13.11
N ASP A 124 -20.36 -6.39 12.87
CA ASP A 124 -21.53 -6.24 13.77
C ASP A 124 -22.36 -7.52 13.98
N LYS A 125 -22.15 -8.57 13.18
CA LYS A 125 -22.83 -9.87 13.32
C LYS A 125 -21.98 -10.89 14.06
N ILE A 126 -20.76 -10.51 14.47
CA ILE A 126 -19.87 -11.39 15.22
C ILE A 126 -20.13 -11.17 16.70
N VAL A 127 -20.53 -12.23 17.39
CA VAL A 127 -20.80 -12.20 18.84
C VAL A 127 -19.47 -12.08 19.59
N VAL A 128 -19.26 -10.96 20.28
CA VAL A 128 -18.12 -10.77 21.18
C VAL A 128 -18.48 -11.39 22.53
N GLN A 129 -17.67 -12.34 23.00
CA GLN A 129 -17.83 -12.86 24.37
C GLN A 129 -17.46 -11.75 25.37
N GLU A 130 -18.36 -11.46 26.32
CA GLU A 130 -18.27 -10.32 27.26
C GLU A 130 -16.98 -10.29 28.09
N ASN A 131 -16.25 -11.41 28.22
CA ASN A 131 -15.02 -11.51 29.03
C ASN A 131 -13.71 -11.28 28.25
N SER A 132 -13.73 -10.73 27.04
CA SER A 132 -12.52 -10.59 26.19
C SER A 132 -12.39 -9.22 25.52
N GLU A 133 -12.57 -8.13 26.27
CA GLU A 133 -12.51 -6.74 25.76
C GLU A 133 -11.22 -6.41 24.98
N LEU A 134 -10.12 -7.12 25.22
CA LEU A 134 -8.83 -6.87 24.55
C LEU A 134 -8.61 -7.68 23.26
N ARG A 135 -9.45 -8.67 22.94
CA ARG A 135 -9.26 -9.56 21.79
C ARG A 135 -10.58 -9.82 21.07
N VAL A 136 -10.80 -9.08 19.99
CA VAL A 136 -12.01 -9.16 19.18
C VAL A 136 -11.78 -10.11 17.99
N PRO A 137 -12.71 -11.02 17.67
CA PRO A 137 -12.59 -11.86 16.48
C PRO A 137 -12.60 -11.03 15.18
N SER A 138 -11.68 -11.36 14.27
CA SER A 138 -11.72 -10.88 12.89
C SER A 138 -12.85 -11.56 12.09
N ILE A 139 -13.29 -10.90 11.01
CA ILE A 139 -14.19 -11.51 10.01
C ILE A 139 -13.57 -12.74 9.33
N PHE A 140 -12.24 -12.89 9.38
CA PHE A 140 -11.50 -13.99 8.75
C PHE A 140 -11.30 -15.20 9.66
N ARG A 141 -11.58 -15.08 10.96
CA ARG A 141 -11.26 -16.09 11.97
C ARG A 141 -11.84 -17.48 11.62
N ASP A 142 -13.13 -17.52 11.30
CA ASP A 142 -13.88 -18.77 11.16
C ASP A 142 -14.03 -19.25 9.70
N VAL A 143 -13.35 -18.62 8.74
CA VAL A 143 -13.47 -18.95 7.31
C VAL A 143 -13.05 -20.38 7.01
N THR A 144 -13.84 -21.17 6.30
CA THR A 144 -13.45 -22.55 5.98
C THR A 144 -13.08 -22.75 4.52
N ALA A 145 -12.22 -23.74 4.24
CA ALA A 145 -11.93 -24.14 2.86
C ALA A 145 -13.17 -24.72 2.15
N LEU A 146 -14.14 -25.25 2.89
CA LEU A 146 -15.39 -25.77 2.34
C LEU A 146 -16.24 -24.64 1.74
N GLU A 147 -16.46 -23.57 2.51
CA GLU A 147 -17.20 -22.39 2.05
C GLU A 147 -16.50 -21.69 0.88
N ALA A 148 -15.17 -21.59 0.93
CA ALA A 148 -14.40 -20.94 -0.14
C ALA A 148 -14.36 -21.74 -1.46
N ARG A 149 -14.68 -23.03 -1.42
CA ARG A 149 -14.70 -23.93 -2.60
C ARG A 149 -16.11 -24.22 -3.10
N ASP A 150 -17.12 -23.51 -2.59
CA ASP A 150 -18.51 -23.66 -3.04
C ASP A 150 -18.62 -23.29 -4.54
N PRO A 151 -19.08 -24.20 -5.41
CA PRO A 151 -19.25 -23.94 -6.85
C PRO A 151 -20.17 -22.76 -7.19
N SER A 152 -21.05 -22.34 -6.28
CA SER A 152 -21.90 -21.16 -6.46
C SER A 152 -21.16 -19.83 -6.28
N THR A 153 -19.93 -19.87 -5.75
CA THR A 153 -19.15 -18.68 -5.41
C THR A 153 -18.06 -18.34 -6.42
N TYR A 154 -17.86 -19.16 -7.45
CA TYR A 154 -16.88 -18.91 -8.49
C TYR A 154 -17.36 -19.37 -9.87
N HIS A 155 -16.73 -18.85 -10.92
CA HIS A 155 -16.95 -19.29 -12.29
C HIS A 155 -15.63 -19.41 -13.04
N VAL A 156 -15.47 -20.48 -13.81
CA VAL A 156 -14.29 -20.72 -14.66
C VAL A 156 -14.53 -20.10 -16.04
N ILE A 157 -13.59 -19.29 -16.50
CA ILE A 157 -13.66 -18.55 -17.75
C ILE A 157 -13.05 -19.39 -18.87
N ASN A 158 -13.80 -19.61 -19.95
CA ASN A 158 -13.32 -20.21 -21.20
C ASN A 158 -13.05 -19.13 -22.26
N SER A 159 -11.92 -18.41 -22.14
CA SER A 159 -11.52 -17.36 -23.10
C SER A 159 -10.38 -17.77 -24.04
N THR A 160 -9.95 -19.03 -24.04
CA THR A 160 -8.88 -19.50 -24.95
C THR A 160 -9.27 -19.32 -26.42
N PRO A 161 -8.43 -18.72 -27.29
CA PRO A 161 -7.00 -18.41 -27.08
C PRO A 161 -6.68 -17.01 -26.50
N CYS A 162 -7.66 -16.11 -26.35
CA CYS A 162 -7.44 -14.73 -25.92
C CYS A 162 -7.67 -14.57 -24.42
N LEU A 163 -6.59 -14.65 -23.64
CA LEU A 163 -6.64 -14.50 -22.19
C LEU A 163 -6.94 -13.04 -21.78
N PRO A 164 -7.68 -12.83 -20.68
CA PRO A 164 -7.88 -11.50 -20.14
C PRO A 164 -6.60 -10.92 -19.54
N HIS A 165 -6.33 -9.64 -19.78
CA HIS A 165 -5.13 -8.94 -19.31
C HIS A 165 -5.39 -7.87 -18.24
N THR A 166 -6.64 -7.46 -18.06
CA THR A 166 -7.08 -6.57 -16.96
C THR A 166 -8.53 -6.88 -16.59
N SER A 167 -8.92 -6.52 -15.36
CA SER A 167 -10.31 -6.62 -14.94
C SER A 167 -10.79 -5.46 -14.09
N ALA A 168 -12.10 -5.38 -13.92
CA ALA A 168 -12.77 -4.64 -12.86
C ALA A 168 -13.87 -5.51 -12.25
N SER A 169 -14.18 -5.29 -10.98
CA SER A 169 -15.30 -5.96 -10.31
C SER A 169 -16.15 -4.97 -9.51
N CYS A 170 -17.43 -5.28 -9.36
CA CYS A 170 -18.36 -4.51 -8.54
C CYS A 170 -19.56 -5.37 -8.12
N LEU A 171 -20.20 -4.98 -7.02
CA LEU A 171 -21.42 -5.60 -6.54
C LEU A 171 -22.64 -4.78 -6.98
N THR A 172 -23.66 -5.45 -7.53
CA THR A 172 -24.93 -4.79 -7.87
C THR A 172 -25.72 -4.42 -6.61
N ALA A 173 -26.75 -3.58 -6.77
CA ALA A 173 -27.70 -3.29 -5.69
C ALA A 173 -28.45 -4.55 -5.20
N LYS A 174 -28.54 -5.59 -6.05
CA LYS A 174 -29.12 -6.90 -5.71
C LYS A 174 -28.12 -7.88 -5.10
N CYS A 175 -26.88 -7.44 -4.85
CA CYS A 175 -25.77 -8.26 -4.36
C CYS A 175 -25.22 -9.30 -5.34
N ASP A 176 -25.48 -9.13 -6.65
CA ASP A 176 -24.83 -9.94 -7.69
C ASP A 176 -23.39 -9.46 -7.89
N ALA A 177 -22.47 -10.39 -8.12
CA ALA A 177 -21.09 -10.04 -8.40
C ALA A 177 -20.88 -9.89 -9.90
N VAL A 178 -20.46 -8.70 -10.35
CA VAL A 178 -20.19 -8.40 -11.75
C VAL A 178 -18.69 -8.21 -11.95
N PHE A 179 -18.15 -8.87 -12.96
CA PHE A 179 -16.77 -8.78 -13.39
C PHE A 179 -16.72 -8.34 -14.85
N ALA A 180 -15.83 -7.42 -15.17
CA ALA A 180 -15.50 -7.03 -16.53
C ALA A 180 -14.04 -7.41 -16.80
N LEU A 181 -13.79 -8.17 -17.86
CA LEU A 181 -12.49 -8.71 -18.21
C LEU A 181 -12.13 -8.22 -19.61
N ALA A 182 -11.10 -7.39 -19.75
CA ALA A 182 -10.66 -6.96 -21.08
C ALA A 182 -9.85 -8.08 -21.74
N LEU A 183 -10.13 -8.34 -23.01
CA LEU A 183 -9.43 -9.32 -23.82
C LEU A 183 -8.52 -8.62 -24.83
N ALA A 184 -7.45 -9.30 -25.25
CA ALA A 184 -6.53 -8.78 -26.26
C ALA A 184 -7.19 -8.51 -27.64
N THR A 185 -8.38 -9.06 -27.88
CA THR A 185 -9.22 -8.79 -29.07
C THR A 185 -9.84 -7.38 -29.07
N GLY A 186 -9.74 -6.64 -27.96
CA GLY A 186 -10.40 -5.35 -27.78
C GLY A 186 -11.84 -5.43 -27.28
N SER A 187 -12.38 -6.64 -27.10
CA SER A 187 -13.68 -6.84 -26.46
C SER A 187 -13.56 -6.96 -24.93
N ILE A 188 -14.69 -6.80 -24.24
CA ILE A 188 -14.76 -6.92 -22.78
C ILE A 188 -15.78 -8.00 -22.42
N LEU A 189 -15.34 -9.05 -21.76
CA LEU A 189 -16.21 -10.11 -21.25
C LEU A 189 -16.78 -9.68 -19.89
N LEU A 190 -18.10 -9.56 -19.81
CA LEU A 190 -18.85 -9.41 -18.57
C LEU A 190 -19.24 -10.80 -18.03
N VAL A 191 -18.96 -11.04 -16.76
CA VAL A 191 -19.39 -12.23 -16.01
C VAL A 191 -20.21 -11.76 -14.82
N THR A 192 -21.43 -12.29 -14.66
CA THR A 192 -22.28 -11.99 -13.50
C THR A 192 -22.60 -13.27 -12.75
N LEU A 193 -22.30 -13.29 -11.45
CA LEU A 193 -22.65 -14.37 -10.53
C LEU A 193 -23.87 -13.94 -9.72
N ASP A 194 -25.00 -14.59 -9.96
CA ASP A 194 -26.24 -14.44 -9.20
C ASP A 194 -26.19 -15.39 -7.99
N THR A 195 -26.16 -14.82 -6.80
CA THR A 195 -25.96 -15.60 -5.57
C THR A 195 -27.21 -16.26 -5.02
N PRO A 196 -28.40 -15.64 -5.03
CA PRO A 196 -29.65 -16.33 -4.73
C PRO A 196 -29.88 -17.59 -5.57
N THR A 197 -29.53 -17.56 -6.86
CA THR A 197 -29.82 -18.69 -7.77
C THR A 197 -28.62 -19.61 -8.01
N GLY A 198 -27.40 -19.16 -7.70
CA GLY A 198 -26.15 -19.84 -8.07
C GLY A 198 -25.87 -19.84 -9.58
N SER A 199 -26.63 -19.05 -10.35
CA SER A 199 -26.50 -19.00 -11.80
C SER A 199 -25.39 -18.04 -12.22
N THR A 200 -24.76 -18.33 -13.37
CA THR A 200 -23.78 -17.43 -13.99
C THR A 200 -24.23 -17.04 -15.39
N SER A 201 -24.11 -15.75 -15.71
CA SER A 201 -24.30 -15.25 -17.08
C SER A 201 -23.04 -14.59 -17.60
N THR A 202 -22.69 -14.88 -18.85
CA THR A 202 -21.56 -14.27 -19.56
C THR A 202 -22.05 -13.50 -20.77
N LEU A 203 -21.44 -12.34 -21.02
CA LEU A 203 -21.83 -11.43 -22.10
C LEU A 203 -20.60 -10.70 -22.62
N GLU A 204 -20.48 -10.52 -23.93
CA GLU A 204 -19.35 -9.83 -24.52
C GLU A 204 -19.74 -8.43 -25.01
N LEU A 205 -19.07 -7.40 -24.51
CA LEU A 205 -19.17 -6.03 -24.99
C LEU A 205 -18.21 -5.84 -26.17
N ARG A 206 -18.75 -5.45 -27.32
CA ARG A 206 -17.99 -5.13 -28.52
C ARG A 206 -18.35 -3.73 -28.99
N HIS A 207 -17.35 -2.99 -29.45
CA HIS A 207 -17.58 -1.74 -30.15
C HIS A 207 -17.96 -2.08 -31.60
N GLU A 208 -19.25 -2.05 -31.93
CA GLU A 208 -19.68 -2.18 -33.33
C GLU A 208 -19.31 -0.91 -34.09
N SER A 209 -18.32 -1.01 -34.98
CA SER A 209 -18.12 0.03 -35.99
C SER A 209 -19.35 0.05 -36.89
N LEU A 210 -20.07 1.17 -36.92
CA LEU A 210 -21.26 1.38 -37.77
C LEU A 210 -20.94 1.36 -39.28
N MET A 211 -19.72 0.99 -39.67
CA MET A 211 -19.31 0.86 -41.06
C MET A 211 -19.60 -0.55 -41.58
N PRO A 212 -20.32 -0.69 -42.70
CA PRO A 212 -20.55 -1.98 -43.34
C PRO A 212 -19.22 -2.68 -43.68
N ARG A 213 -19.11 -3.98 -43.36
CA ARG A 213 -17.90 -4.80 -43.53
C ARG A 213 -17.32 -4.84 -44.95
N PHE A 214 -18.04 -4.37 -45.97
CA PHE A 214 -17.55 -4.33 -47.35
C PHE A 214 -16.68 -3.11 -47.69
N LEU A 215 -16.51 -2.14 -46.77
CA LEU A 215 -15.66 -0.95 -46.97
C LEU A 215 -14.47 -0.85 -45.99
N SER A 216 -14.36 -1.73 -44.98
CA SER A 216 -13.30 -1.64 -43.97
C SER A 216 -11.89 -1.80 -44.57
N GLY A 217 -11.73 -2.70 -45.55
CA GLY A 217 -10.43 -3.01 -46.15
C GLY A 217 -9.78 -1.89 -46.97
N ILE A 218 -10.54 -0.89 -47.41
CA ILE A 218 -10.02 0.20 -48.27
C ILE A 218 -9.78 1.48 -47.47
N THR A 219 -10.30 1.61 -46.24
CA THR A 219 -10.12 2.82 -45.42
C THR A 219 -9.16 2.61 -44.26
N GLU A 220 -9.12 1.42 -43.63
CA GLU A 220 -8.16 1.08 -42.57
C GLU A 220 -6.70 1.12 -43.08
N ALA A 221 -6.47 0.68 -44.32
CA ALA A 221 -5.15 0.75 -44.98
C ALA A 221 -4.69 2.18 -45.31
N PHE A 222 -5.62 3.14 -45.47
CA PHE A 222 -5.32 4.54 -45.82
C PHE A 222 -5.27 5.47 -44.59
N LEU A 223 -5.91 5.09 -43.47
CA LEU A 223 -5.90 5.85 -42.22
C LEU A 223 -4.89 5.34 -41.18
N GLY A 224 -4.24 4.19 -41.42
CA GLY A 224 -3.21 3.65 -40.53
C GLY A 224 -3.69 3.32 -39.11
N ARG A 225 -5.00 3.15 -38.91
CA ARG A 225 -5.58 2.81 -37.59
C ARG A 225 -5.49 1.30 -37.38
N ASN A 226 -4.57 0.86 -36.53
CA ASN A 226 -4.46 -0.54 -36.13
C ASN A 226 -5.59 -0.88 -35.14
N SER A 227 -6.20 -2.06 -35.28
CA SER A 227 -7.26 -2.55 -34.38
C SER A 227 -6.77 -2.70 -32.93
N GLU A 228 -5.47 -2.94 -32.73
CA GLU A 228 -4.78 -3.03 -31.44
C GLU A 228 -4.88 -1.73 -30.61
N ASP A 229 -4.94 -0.56 -31.25
CA ASP A 229 -5.02 0.74 -30.57
C ASP A 229 -6.31 0.92 -29.74
N THR A 230 -7.33 0.09 -30.00
CA THR A 230 -8.63 0.15 -29.34
C THR A 230 -8.76 -0.79 -28.14
N VAL A 231 -7.71 -1.54 -27.81
CA VAL A 231 -7.71 -2.49 -26.69
C VAL A 231 -7.87 -1.76 -25.36
N PRO A 232 -8.88 -2.08 -24.53
CA PRO A 232 -9.00 -1.53 -23.18
C PRO A 232 -7.82 -1.97 -22.29
N VAL A 233 -7.13 -1.02 -21.65
CA VAL A 233 -5.96 -1.29 -20.79
C VAL A 233 -6.21 -1.12 -19.29
N SER A 234 -7.31 -0.42 -18.93
CA SER A 234 -7.73 -0.23 -17.55
C SER A 234 -9.25 -0.02 -17.47
N LEU A 235 -9.89 -0.60 -16.45
CA LEU A 235 -11.34 -0.69 -16.32
C LEU A 235 -11.83 -0.22 -14.94
N VAL A 236 -13.04 0.35 -14.91
CA VAL A 236 -13.78 0.67 -13.69
C VAL A 236 -15.25 0.32 -13.87
N LEU A 237 -15.80 -0.51 -12.98
CA LEU A 237 -17.25 -0.72 -12.86
C LEU A 237 -17.82 0.19 -11.78
N HIS A 238 -18.97 0.82 -12.02
CA HIS A 238 -19.67 1.61 -11.01
C HIS A 238 -21.19 1.50 -11.17
N ASN A 239 -21.91 1.54 -10.05
CA ASN A 239 -23.36 1.51 -10.04
C ASN A 239 -23.89 2.93 -9.96
N ILE A 240 -24.63 3.38 -10.98
CA ILE A 240 -25.26 4.70 -11.05
C ILE A 240 -26.77 4.48 -11.13
N HIS A 241 -27.52 4.99 -10.15
CA HIS A 241 -28.98 4.84 -10.08
C HIS A 241 -29.48 3.38 -10.22
N ASN A 242 -28.81 2.42 -9.56
CA ASN A 242 -29.08 0.97 -9.61
C ASN A 242 -28.79 0.29 -10.96
N GLU A 243 -28.15 0.97 -11.91
CA GLU A 243 -27.67 0.37 -13.14
C GLU A 243 -26.14 0.29 -13.16
N MET A 244 -25.61 -0.81 -13.70
CA MET A 244 -24.18 -1.03 -13.80
C MET A 244 -23.61 -0.39 -15.07
N TYR A 245 -22.64 0.49 -14.86
CA TYR A 245 -21.87 1.13 -15.92
C TYR A 245 -20.41 0.70 -15.84
N LEU A 246 -19.79 0.54 -16.99
CA LEU A 246 -18.37 0.26 -17.14
C LEU A 246 -17.71 1.45 -17.82
N PHE A 247 -16.58 1.89 -17.27
CA PHE A 247 -15.70 2.88 -17.88
C PHE A 247 -14.38 2.20 -18.21
N SER A 248 -13.90 2.40 -19.43
CA SER A 248 -12.66 1.79 -19.91
C SER A 248 -11.77 2.81 -20.58
N VAL A 249 -10.48 2.77 -20.31
CA VAL A 249 -9.47 3.53 -21.05
C VAL A 249 -8.76 2.58 -22.02
N CYS A 250 -8.72 2.94 -23.30
CA CYS A 250 -8.06 2.18 -24.36
C CYS A 250 -6.57 2.56 -24.50
N GLN A 251 -5.79 1.73 -25.18
CA GLN A 251 -4.36 1.95 -25.41
C GLN A 251 -4.06 3.27 -26.13
N ASN A 252 -4.97 3.76 -26.96
CA ASN A 252 -4.90 5.06 -27.64
C ASN A 252 -5.36 6.27 -26.80
N GLY A 253 -5.62 6.09 -25.50
CA GLY A 253 -6.09 7.16 -24.61
C GLY A 253 -7.60 7.44 -24.66
N GLN A 254 -8.37 6.71 -25.46
CA GLN A 254 -9.81 6.93 -25.55
C GLN A 254 -10.54 6.41 -24.29
N LEU A 255 -11.33 7.28 -23.66
CA LEU A 255 -12.25 6.91 -22.58
C LEU A 255 -13.58 6.44 -23.17
N ARG A 256 -14.06 5.26 -22.79
CA ARG A 256 -15.36 4.73 -23.21
C ARG A 256 -16.26 4.46 -22.02
N ALA A 257 -17.53 4.79 -22.15
CA ALA A 257 -18.57 4.42 -21.20
C ALA A 257 -19.50 3.38 -21.81
N TRP A 258 -19.84 2.36 -21.03
CA TRP A 258 -20.70 1.25 -21.45
C TRP A 258 -21.85 1.08 -20.48
N SER A 259 -23.04 0.83 -21.01
CA SER A 259 -24.16 0.30 -20.24
C SER A 259 -24.06 -1.23 -20.23
N CYS A 260 -23.88 -1.82 -19.05
CA CYS A 260 -23.80 -3.29 -18.92
C CYS A 260 -25.17 -3.94 -19.17
N SER A 261 -26.27 -3.27 -18.82
CA SER A 261 -27.63 -3.77 -19.04
C SER A 261 -28.05 -3.73 -20.51
N ARG A 262 -27.63 -2.69 -21.26
CA ARG A 262 -27.94 -2.52 -22.69
C ARG A 262 -26.92 -3.15 -23.62
N VAL A 263 -25.79 -3.63 -23.07
CA VAL A 263 -24.69 -4.22 -23.87
C VAL A 263 -24.17 -3.24 -24.92
N GLN A 264 -24.09 -1.95 -24.57
CA GLN A 264 -23.86 -0.88 -25.56
C GLN A 264 -22.82 0.12 -25.06
N CYS A 265 -21.95 0.56 -25.97
CA CYS A 265 -21.09 1.72 -25.78
C CYS A 265 -21.93 3.00 -25.88
N LEU A 266 -21.98 3.78 -24.80
CA LEU A 266 -22.76 5.01 -24.70
C LEU A 266 -21.97 6.23 -25.20
N SER A 267 -20.67 6.23 -24.99
CA SER A 267 -19.79 7.26 -25.51
C SER A 267 -18.36 6.77 -25.64
N PHE A 268 -17.64 7.39 -26.58
CA PHE A 268 -16.21 7.29 -26.72
C PHE A 268 -15.68 8.73 -26.80
N THR A 269 -14.93 9.16 -25.80
CA THR A 269 -14.50 10.55 -25.65
C THR A 269 -13.02 10.60 -25.39
N ASP A 270 -12.40 11.61 -25.96
CA ASP A 270 -11.04 11.95 -25.64
C ASP A 270 -11.03 13.09 -24.62
N VAL A 271 -10.52 12.76 -23.44
CA VAL A 271 -10.42 13.68 -22.30
C VAL A 271 -8.98 14.12 -22.05
N SER A 272 -8.03 13.62 -22.83
CA SER A 272 -6.63 14.08 -22.81
C SER A 272 -6.50 15.43 -23.53
N ASP A 273 -5.51 16.23 -23.15
CA ASP A 273 -5.30 17.54 -23.77
C ASP A 273 -4.90 17.39 -25.25
N ARG A 274 -5.47 18.23 -26.12
CA ARG A 274 -5.63 17.96 -27.56
C ARG A 274 -4.39 18.21 -28.42
N HIS A 275 -3.23 18.49 -27.83
CA HIS A 275 -2.15 19.19 -28.52
C HIS A 275 -0.91 18.37 -28.88
N GLU A 276 -0.80 17.10 -28.49
CA GLU A 276 0.45 16.32 -28.67
C GLU A 276 0.25 14.95 -29.34
N PRO A 277 1.29 14.43 -30.03
CA PRO A 277 1.26 13.12 -30.67
C PRO A 277 1.06 11.99 -29.65
N ARG A 278 0.13 11.08 -29.95
CA ARG A 278 -0.35 10.02 -29.05
C ARG A 278 0.43 8.73 -29.21
N VAL A 279 1.71 8.79 -28.90
CA VAL A 279 2.50 7.56 -28.78
C VAL A 279 2.42 7.11 -27.32
N LEU A 280 2.02 5.86 -27.11
CA LEU A 280 1.96 5.27 -25.77
C LEU A 280 3.35 5.35 -25.12
N GLY A 281 3.40 5.78 -23.86
CA GLY A 281 4.62 5.82 -23.07
C GLY A 281 5.07 4.45 -22.59
N ALA A 282 6.02 4.43 -21.65
CA ALA A 282 6.57 3.20 -21.08
C ALA A 282 5.55 2.41 -20.25
N GLN A 283 4.49 3.07 -19.75
CA GLN A 283 3.44 2.46 -18.95
C GLN A 283 2.09 2.50 -19.67
N LYS A 284 1.17 1.63 -19.25
CA LYS A 284 -0.23 1.70 -19.69
C LYS A 284 -0.95 2.88 -19.04
N HIS A 285 -2.01 3.36 -19.68
CA HIS A 285 -2.94 4.29 -19.04
C HIS A 285 -3.68 3.62 -17.88
N VAL A 286 -4.08 4.41 -16.88
CA VAL A 286 -4.72 3.90 -15.67
C VAL A 286 -5.96 4.72 -15.35
N ILE A 287 -7.08 4.06 -15.06
CA ILE A 287 -8.29 4.70 -14.53
C ILE A 287 -8.56 4.25 -13.09
N ARG A 288 -8.98 5.21 -12.26
CA ARG A 288 -9.42 5.01 -10.88
C ARG A 288 -10.70 5.79 -10.64
N LYS A 289 -11.45 5.38 -9.62
CA LYS A 289 -12.70 6.04 -9.22
C LYS A 289 -12.73 6.36 -7.75
N THR A 290 -13.51 7.37 -7.43
CA THR A 290 -14.04 7.62 -6.09
C THR A 290 -15.46 8.16 -6.21
N THR A 291 -16.08 8.45 -5.08
CA THR A 291 -17.40 9.09 -5.01
C THR A 291 -17.25 10.38 -4.24
N ASN A 292 -17.75 11.48 -4.79
CA ASN A 292 -17.68 12.79 -4.14
C ASN A 292 -18.69 12.88 -2.97
N SER A 293 -18.67 13.99 -2.24
CA SER A 293 -19.57 14.24 -1.12
C SER A 293 -21.06 14.25 -1.48
N ARG A 294 -21.41 14.45 -2.76
CA ARG A 294 -22.79 14.41 -3.29
C ARG A 294 -23.23 12.98 -3.64
N GLY A 295 -22.32 12.01 -3.65
CA GLY A 295 -22.60 10.66 -4.12
C GLY A 295 -22.35 10.45 -5.62
N ASP A 296 -21.82 11.45 -6.33
CA ASP A 296 -21.52 11.32 -7.76
C ASP A 296 -20.18 10.61 -7.97
N LEU A 297 -20.09 9.86 -9.08
CA LEU A 297 -18.85 9.24 -9.53
C LEU A 297 -17.84 10.31 -9.95
N VAL A 298 -16.60 10.16 -9.49
CA VAL A 298 -15.43 10.91 -9.99
C VAL A 298 -14.42 9.91 -10.54
N LEU A 299 -13.89 10.19 -11.73
CA LEU A 299 -12.89 9.38 -12.41
C LEU A 299 -11.57 10.16 -12.48
N GLY A 300 -10.48 9.47 -12.16
CA GLY A 300 -9.12 9.96 -12.31
C GLY A 300 -8.43 9.09 -13.35
N ILE A 301 -7.82 9.71 -14.34
CA ILE A 301 -7.24 9.02 -15.48
C ILE A 301 -5.80 9.48 -15.64
N TYR A 302 -4.86 8.57 -15.42
CA TYR A 302 -3.46 8.79 -15.74
C TYR A 302 -3.21 8.38 -17.20
N PHE A 303 -2.81 9.36 -17.99
CA PHE A 303 -2.33 9.14 -19.35
C PHE A 303 -0.81 9.10 -19.35
N CYS A 304 -0.28 7.97 -19.81
CA CYS A 304 1.15 7.77 -20.04
C CYS A 304 1.44 7.88 -21.54
N PHE A 305 1.88 9.06 -21.98
CA PHE A 305 2.35 9.28 -23.34
C PHE A 305 3.88 9.39 -23.36
N SER A 306 4.49 9.11 -24.51
CA SER A 306 5.95 9.11 -24.67
C SER A 306 6.60 10.48 -24.43
N GLU A 307 5.88 11.56 -24.71
CA GLU A 307 6.37 12.92 -24.50
C GLU A 307 6.10 13.38 -23.07
N ARG A 308 4.82 13.42 -22.69
CA ARG A 308 4.42 13.91 -21.37
C ARG A 308 3.23 13.15 -20.79
N SER A 309 3.42 12.66 -19.57
CA SER A 309 2.37 12.02 -18.80
C SER A 309 1.59 13.05 -17.98
N HIS A 310 0.29 12.82 -17.80
CA HIS A 310 -0.59 13.71 -17.05
C HIS A 310 -1.79 12.96 -16.47
N ILE A 311 -2.43 13.56 -15.47
CA ILE A 311 -3.62 13.05 -14.79
C ILE A 311 -4.79 13.98 -15.08
N VAL A 312 -5.89 13.42 -15.57
CA VAL A 312 -7.15 14.16 -15.78
C VAL A 312 -8.19 13.66 -14.78
N VAL A 313 -8.85 14.60 -14.09
CA VAL A 313 -9.97 14.29 -13.19
C VAL A 313 -11.27 14.74 -13.84
N VAL A 314 -12.21 13.82 -14.00
CA VAL A 314 -13.49 14.04 -14.70
C VAL A 314 -14.69 13.50 -13.91
N GLU A 315 -15.84 14.15 -14.04
CA GLU A 315 -17.14 13.67 -13.58
C GLU A 315 -17.99 13.22 -14.78
N PRO A 316 -18.31 11.91 -14.91
CA PRO A 316 -19.26 11.45 -15.92
C PRO A 316 -20.69 11.89 -15.58
N ARG A 317 -21.41 12.38 -16.60
CA ARG A 317 -22.82 12.75 -16.54
C ARG A 317 -23.61 11.95 -17.55
N LEU A 318 -24.57 11.18 -17.06
CA LEU A 318 -25.50 10.42 -17.88
C LEU A 318 -26.75 11.27 -18.14
N ASP A 319 -26.96 11.67 -19.39
CA ASP A 319 -28.15 12.41 -19.81
C ASP A 319 -28.73 11.75 -21.08
N SER A 320 -30.02 11.45 -21.05
CA SER A 320 -30.78 10.97 -22.21
C SER A 320 -30.16 9.75 -22.93
N GLY A 321 -29.45 8.89 -22.20
CA GLY A 321 -28.77 7.70 -22.72
C GLY A 321 -27.36 7.94 -23.30
N ILE A 322 -26.83 9.15 -23.19
CA ILE A 322 -25.46 9.50 -23.60
C ILE A 322 -24.64 9.82 -22.35
N CYS A 323 -23.38 9.38 -22.32
CA CYS A 323 -22.44 9.72 -21.26
C CYS A 323 -21.52 10.87 -21.70
N THR A 324 -21.64 12.01 -21.03
CA THR A 324 -20.76 13.18 -21.19
C THR A 324 -19.83 13.31 -19.99
N TYR A 325 -18.81 14.17 -20.07
CA TYR A 325 -17.81 14.33 -18.99
C TYR A 325 -17.58 15.81 -18.70
N THR A 326 -17.54 16.16 -17.42
CA THR A 326 -17.07 17.46 -16.94
C THR A 326 -15.62 17.31 -16.47
N THR A 327 -14.69 17.99 -17.13
CA THR A 327 -13.28 17.99 -16.73
C THR A 327 -13.04 19.01 -15.62
N HIS A 328 -12.46 18.58 -14.51
CA HIS A 328 -12.08 19.46 -13.40
C HIS A 328 -10.70 20.08 -13.65
N ASN A 329 -9.69 19.25 -13.91
CA ASN A 329 -8.34 19.71 -14.25
C ASN A 329 -7.53 18.65 -15.00
N SER A 330 -6.43 19.09 -15.62
CA SER A 330 -5.34 18.26 -16.16
C SER A 330 -4.04 18.62 -15.44
N ILE A 331 -3.41 17.64 -14.79
CA ILE A 331 -2.25 17.83 -13.94
C ILE A 331 -1.08 17.07 -14.55
N PHE A 332 -0.05 17.79 -14.99
CA PHE A 332 1.14 17.15 -15.52
C PHE A 332 1.91 16.41 -14.42
N THR A 333 2.40 15.22 -14.77
CA THR A 333 3.30 14.47 -13.90
C THR A 333 4.75 14.90 -14.14
N LEU A 334 5.63 14.48 -13.25
CA LEU A 334 7.05 14.79 -13.33
C LEU A 334 7.77 13.79 -14.23
N GLU A 335 8.87 14.24 -14.83
CA GLU A 335 9.79 13.38 -15.58
C GLU A 335 10.50 12.40 -14.63
N ASN A 336 10.91 11.24 -15.14
CA ASN A 336 11.65 10.20 -14.42
C ASN A 336 10.93 9.63 -13.17
N HIS A 337 9.60 9.68 -13.14
CA HIS A 337 8.78 9.06 -12.10
C HIS A 337 7.73 8.15 -12.75
N ASP A 338 7.86 6.85 -12.50
CA ASP A 338 6.92 5.84 -12.97
C ASP A 338 5.78 5.69 -11.98
N LEU A 339 4.54 5.78 -12.44
CA LEU A 339 3.37 5.66 -11.57
C LEU A 339 3.21 4.20 -11.12
N VAL A 340 3.07 4.01 -9.80
CA VAL A 340 2.71 2.72 -9.20
C VAL A 340 1.22 2.67 -8.92
N GLU A 341 0.69 3.69 -8.26
CA GLU A 341 -0.72 3.75 -7.85
C GLU A 341 -1.21 5.20 -7.76
N MET A 342 -2.47 5.41 -8.09
CA MET A 342 -3.16 6.70 -8.00
C MET A 342 -4.40 6.53 -7.12
N LEU A 343 -4.52 7.37 -6.10
CA LEU A 343 -5.66 7.40 -5.19
C LEU A 343 -6.35 8.77 -5.29
N LEU A 344 -7.68 8.74 -5.48
CA LEU A 344 -8.51 9.94 -5.39
C LEU A 344 -9.05 10.06 -3.95
N ALA A 345 -8.47 10.97 -3.18
CA ALA A 345 -8.87 11.25 -1.80
C ALA A 345 -9.86 12.43 -1.74
N ASP A 346 -10.47 12.60 -0.56
CA ASP A 346 -11.45 13.66 -0.27
C ASP A 346 -12.52 13.84 -1.36
N GLY A 347 -13.17 12.74 -1.73
CA GLY A 347 -14.20 12.75 -2.77
C GLY A 347 -13.72 13.18 -4.16
N GLY A 348 -12.42 13.09 -4.43
CA GLY A 348 -11.81 13.43 -5.71
C GLY A 348 -11.30 14.87 -5.81
N GLN A 349 -11.19 15.59 -4.69
CA GLN A 349 -10.54 16.91 -4.65
C GLN A 349 -9.02 16.82 -4.50
N GLU A 350 -8.51 15.68 -4.03
CA GLU A 350 -7.07 15.43 -3.91
C GLU A 350 -6.66 14.21 -4.72
N VAL A 351 -5.54 14.33 -5.42
CA VAL A 351 -4.89 13.25 -6.13
C VAL A 351 -3.61 12.88 -5.39
N TRP A 352 -3.54 11.64 -4.92
CA TRP A 352 -2.38 11.06 -4.29
C TRP A 352 -1.74 10.04 -5.23
N CYS A 353 -0.43 10.00 -5.27
CA CYS A 353 0.32 9.12 -6.15
C CYS A 353 1.50 8.48 -5.45
N VAL A 354 1.72 7.20 -5.76
CA VAL A 354 2.93 6.45 -5.42
C VAL A 354 3.75 6.32 -6.69
N TRP A 355 5.06 6.59 -6.59
CA TRP A 355 5.99 6.59 -7.70
C TRP A 355 7.17 5.67 -7.43
N VAL A 356 7.77 5.17 -8.50
CA VAL A 356 9.17 4.73 -8.50
C VAL A 356 10.00 5.82 -9.19
N THR A 357 11.02 6.32 -8.50
CA THR A 357 11.96 7.30 -9.05
C THR A 357 12.89 6.64 -10.07
N GLY A 358 13.59 7.45 -10.88
CA GLY A 358 14.64 6.94 -11.78
C GLY A 358 15.79 6.18 -11.09
N THR A 359 15.96 6.32 -9.77
CA THR A 359 16.92 5.55 -8.96
C THR A 359 16.36 4.21 -8.46
N GLY A 360 15.06 3.96 -8.63
CA GLY A 360 14.36 2.77 -8.15
C GLY A 360 13.73 2.93 -6.76
N ASP A 361 13.79 4.12 -6.17
CA ASP A 361 13.26 4.39 -4.84
C ASP A 361 11.76 4.69 -4.87
N THR A 362 11.08 4.44 -3.76
CA THR A 362 9.68 4.83 -3.60
C THR A 362 9.59 6.32 -3.30
N ALA A 363 8.65 7.01 -3.95
CA ALA A 363 8.26 8.36 -3.58
C ALA A 363 6.73 8.46 -3.50
N VAL A 364 6.21 9.32 -2.62
CA VAL A 364 4.78 9.59 -2.49
C VAL A 364 4.55 11.08 -2.60
N SER A 365 3.58 11.47 -3.43
CA SER A 365 3.18 12.87 -3.58
C SER A 365 1.67 13.01 -3.57
N HIS A 366 1.23 14.24 -3.31
CA HIS A 366 -0.17 14.61 -3.42
C HIS A 366 -0.33 16.01 -4.02
N THR A 367 -1.50 16.26 -4.58
CA THR A 367 -1.85 17.57 -5.13
C THR A 367 -3.35 17.78 -5.00
N HIS A 368 -3.74 19.04 -4.79
CA HIS A 368 -5.14 19.41 -4.87
C HIS A 368 -5.51 19.59 -6.35
N VAL A 369 -6.68 19.09 -6.76
CA VAL A 369 -7.10 19.12 -8.17
C VAL A 369 -7.07 20.53 -8.75
N ASN A 370 -7.35 21.56 -7.94
CA ASN A 370 -7.32 22.95 -8.41
C ASN A 370 -5.94 23.64 -8.33
N SER A 371 -4.94 23.07 -7.65
CA SER A 371 -3.61 23.73 -7.53
C SER A 371 -2.69 23.37 -8.68
N GLY A 372 -2.72 22.10 -9.13
CA GLY A 372 -1.79 21.57 -10.14
C GLY A 372 -0.33 21.49 -9.67
N SER A 373 -0.05 21.80 -8.40
CA SER A 373 1.28 21.74 -7.79
C SER A 373 1.42 20.51 -6.90
N TRP A 374 2.50 19.76 -7.07
CA TRP A 374 2.80 18.58 -6.28
C TRP A 374 3.45 18.94 -4.95
N SER A 375 2.98 18.31 -3.88
CA SER A 375 3.61 18.30 -2.55
C SER A 375 4.12 16.90 -2.25
N TRP A 376 5.32 16.80 -1.70
CA TRP A 376 5.99 15.52 -1.44
C TRP A 376 5.85 15.10 0.02
N VAL A 377 5.81 13.79 0.23
CA VAL A 377 5.81 13.15 1.54
C VAL A 377 7.23 12.79 1.93
N THR A 378 7.62 13.10 3.16
CA THR A 378 8.90 12.64 3.74
C THR A 378 8.77 11.18 4.16
N LEU A 379 9.35 10.27 3.38
CA LEU A 379 9.40 8.85 3.70
C LEU A 379 10.59 8.53 4.61
N GLU A 380 10.46 7.48 5.42
CA GLU A 380 11.56 7.04 6.30
C GLU A 380 12.66 6.38 5.44
N PRO A 381 13.93 6.83 5.55
CA PRO A 381 15.00 6.27 4.76
C PRO A 381 15.29 4.82 5.16
N PRO A 382 15.77 3.97 4.23
CA PRO A 382 16.18 2.62 4.58
C PRO A 382 17.36 2.67 5.57
N PRO A 383 17.46 1.71 6.51
CA PRO A 383 18.61 1.62 7.40
C PRO A 383 19.92 1.43 6.62
N PRO A 384 21.05 1.93 7.15
CA PRO A 384 22.35 1.72 6.53
C PRO A 384 22.70 0.24 6.53
N LEU A 385 23.40 -0.22 5.48
CA LEU A 385 23.83 -1.63 5.33
C LEU A 385 24.85 -2.06 6.38
N THR A 386 25.62 -1.11 6.91
CA THR A 386 26.64 -1.33 7.94
C THR A 386 26.48 -0.33 9.06
N LEU A 387 26.73 -0.77 10.29
CA LEU A 387 26.79 0.11 11.46
C LEU A 387 28.24 0.53 11.70
N SER A 388 28.42 1.76 12.20
CA SER A 388 29.72 2.21 12.68
C SER A 388 30.08 1.44 13.94
N PRO A 389 31.25 0.78 14.01
CA PRO A 389 31.68 0.12 15.23
C PRO A 389 31.90 1.15 16.33
N ASP A 390 31.36 0.87 17.51
CA ASP A 390 31.61 1.66 18.71
C ASP A 390 32.61 0.89 19.60
N PRO A 391 33.82 1.42 19.85
CA PRO A 391 34.83 0.74 20.66
C PRO A 391 34.42 0.59 22.13
N THR A 392 33.38 1.28 22.59
CA THR A 392 32.90 1.25 23.97
C THR A 392 31.79 0.22 24.21
N LEU A 393 31.18 -0.31 23.14
CA LEU A 393 30.07 -1.26 23.21
C LEU A 393 30.50 -2.65 22.72
N ASP A 394 30.02 -3.68 23.43
CA ASP A 394 30.12 -5.06 22.96
C ASP A 394 29.39 -5.17 21.59
N PRO A 395 30.04 -5.69 20.53
CA PRO A 395 29.42 -5.87 19.22
C PRO A 395 28.05 -6.57 19.31
N ARG A 396 27.92 -7.57 20.18
CA ARG A 396 26.65 -8.26 20.36
C ARG A 396 25.54 -7.32 20.80
N GLN A 397 25.81 -6.41 21.74
CA GLN A 397 24.80 -5.46 22.22
C GLN A 397 24.42 -4.46 21.13
N LEU A 398 25.41 -3.86 20.47
CA LEU A 398 25.20 -2.91 19.38
C LEU A 398 24.28 -3.47 18.29
N TYR A 399 24.58 -4.67 17.79
CA TYR A 399 23.81 -5.27 16.70
C TYR A 399 22.45 -5.84 17.16
N LEU A 400 22.34 -6.38 18.38
CA LEU A 400 21.04 -6.83 18.90
C LEU A 400 20.07 -5.66 19.06
N ASP A 401 20.54 -4.54 19.61
CA ASP A 401 19.70 -3.36 19.81
C ASP A 401 19.30 -2.72 18.47
N ALA A 402 20.16 -2.81 17.45
CA ALA A 402 19.81 -2.41 16.08
C ALA A 402 18.81 -3.36 15.42
N ILE A 403 19.03 -4.68 15.47
CA ILE A 403 18.17 -5.68 14.82
C ILE A 403 16.76 -5.71 15.43
N PHE A 404 16.66 -5.59 16.75
CA PHE A 404 15.38 -5.64 17.46
C PHE A 404 14.80 -4.25 17.75
N ARG A 405 15.30 -3.21 17.09
CA ARG A 405 14.73 -1.87 17.17
C ARG A 405 13.27 -1.93 16.69
N PRO A 406 12.29 -1.50 17.51
CA PRO A 406 10.89 -1.52 17.13
C PRO A 406 10.64 -0.77 15.83
N GLY A 407 9.85 -1.37 14.93
CA GLY A 407 9.49 -0.78 13.63
C GLY A 407 10.58 -0.85 12.55
N LEU A 408 11.78 -1.38 12.82
CA LEU A 408 12.83 -1.49 11.81
C LEU A 408 12.71 -2.76 10.97
N PHE A 409 12.86 -3.93 11.60
CA PHE A 409 12.80 -5.23 10.92
C PHE A 409 11.58 -6.02 11.36
N SER A 410 10.91 -6.65 10.40
CA SER A 410 9.82 -7.58 10.70
C SER A 410 10.38 -8.91 11.21
N VAL A 411 9.53 -9.69 11.89
CA VAL A 411 9.86 -11.08 12.27
C VAL A 411 10.26 -11.90 11.03
N SER A 412 9.61 -11.67 9.90
CA SER A 412 9.92 -12.34 8.62
C SER A 412 11.33 -11.99 8.14
N ASP A 413 11.75 -10.73 8.21
CA ASP A 413 13.07 -10.30 7.72
C ASP A 413 14.18 -10.97 8.52
N ILE A 414 14.06 -10.96 9.85
CA ILE A 414 15.01 -11.60 10.76
C ILE A 414 15.03 -13.13 10.54
N THR A 415 13.86 -13.75 10.39
CA THR A 415 13.76 -15.21 10.18
C THR A 415 14.37 -15.65 8.84
N LYS A 416 14.16 -14.88 7.76
CA LYS A 416 14.80 -15.14 6.46
C LYS A 416 16.32 -14.97 6.53
N ALA A 417 16.78 -13.90 7.18
CA ALA A 417 18.21 -13.66 7.41
C ALA A 417 18.86 -14.80 8.19
N LEU A 418 18.20 -15.31 9.24
CA LEU A 418 18.65 -16.50 9.97
C LEU A 418 18.74 -17.72 9.06
N THR A 419 17.72 -17.97 8.25
CA THR A 419 17.64 -19.17 7.40
C THR A 419 18.78 -19.24 6.38
N ILE A 420 19.15 -18.12 5.76
CA ILE A 420 20.28 -18.09 4.81
C ILE A 420 21.65 -18.29 5.50
N ASN A 421 21.79 -17.79 6.73
CA ASN A 421 23.04 -17.91 7.49
C ASN A 421 23.19 -19.28 8.20
N ARG A 422 22.10 -20.06 8.33
CA ARG A 422 22.10 -21.43 8.86
C ARG A 422 22.69 -22.45 7.87
N ARG A 423 23.99 -22.38 7.60
CA ARG A 423 24.67 -23.48 6.88
C ARG A 423 24.98 -24.63 7.85
N GLY A 424 24.12 -25.65 7.89
CA GLY A 424 24.43 -26.93 8.55
C GLY A 424 23.83 -27.16 9.94
N LEU A 425 22.78 -26.46 10.34
CA LEU A 425 22.11 -26.62 11.64
C LEU A 425 20.88 -27.54 11.56
N SER A 426 20.78 -28.46 12.52
CA SER A 426 19.59 -29.32 12.73
C SER A 426 18.37 -28.44 13.04
N GLU A 427 17.29 -28.57 12.26
CA GLU A 427 16.06 -27.78 12.38
C GLU A 427 15.24 -28.06 13.65
N LEU A 428 15.54 -29.15 14.35
CA LEU A 428 14.59 -29.79 15.28
C LEU A 428 14.55 -29.21 16.71
N ASP A 429 15.58 -28.46 17.16
CA ASP A 429 15.69 -28.06 18.58
C ASP A 429 15.43 -26.56 18.88
N GLN A 430 15.21 -25.72 17.86
CA GLN A 430 15.21 -24.25 18.04
C GLN A 430 13.85 -23.57 17.90
N SER A 431 12.78 -24.29 17.53
CA SER A 431 11.46 -23.71 17.29
C SER A 431 10.79 -23.16 18.57
N GLU A 432 11.20 -23.64 19.75
CA GLU A 432 10.69 -23.18 21.05
C GLU A 432 11.42 -21.93 21.61
N LEU A 433 12.58 -21.57 21.04
CA LEU A 433 13.37 -20.43 21.52
C LEU A 433 12.81 -19.11 20.98
N ASN A 434 12.82 -18.06 21.80
CA ASN A 434 12.54 -16.70 21.32
C ASN A 434 13.54 -16.32 20.21
N LEU A 435 13.07 -15.64 19.18
CA LEU A 435 13.85 -15.15 18.03
C LEU A 435 15.18 -14.47 18.44
N ARG A 436 15.19 -13.67 19.51
CA ARG A 436 16.42 -13.03 20.02
C ARG A 436 17.47 -14.06 20.44
N HIS A 437 17.05 -15.15 21.09
CA HIS A 437 17.95 -16.24 21.48
C HIS A 437 18.42 -17.04 20.27
N GLN A 438 17.54 -17.31 19.30
CA GLN A 438 17.93 -17.98 18.06
C GLN A 438 19.02 -17.21 17.31
N VAL A 439 18.88 -15.88 17.24
CA VAL A 439 19.90 -14.98 16.67
C VAL A 439 21.23 -15.11 17.41
N CYS A 440 21.23 -15.00 18.74
CA CYS A 440 22.46 -15.10 19.53
C CYS A 440 23.16 -16.45 19.38
N LEU A 441 22.41 -17.55 19.36
CA LEU A 441 22.99 -18.89 19.22
C LEU A 441 23.62 -19.09 17.85
N MET A 442 22.94 -18.67 16.78
CA MET A 442 23.44 -18.81 15.42
C MET A 442 24.73 -18.01 15.23
N VAL A 443 24.74 -16.73 15.62
CA VAL A 443 25.95 -15.90 15.49
C VAL A 443 27.07 -16.41 16.39
N GLY A 444 26.76 -16.87 17.61
CA GLY A 444 27.75 -17.44 18.52
C GLY A 444 28.42 -18.71 17.96
N GLN A 445 27.65 -19.61 17.35
CA GLN A 445 28.19 -20.80 16.69
C GLN A 445 29.08 -20.43 15.50
N GLU A 446 28.71 -19.39 14.76
CA GLU A 446 29.49 -18.93 13.64
C GLU A 446 30.84 -18.34 14.06
N ILE A 447 30.84 -17.53 15.13
CA ILE A 447 32.07 -17.01 15.74
C ILE A 447 32.96 -18.18 16.16
N ILE A 448 32.42 -19.18 16.86
CA ILE A 448 33.18 -20.37 17.28
C ILE A 448 33.75 -21.10 16.06
N ALA A 449 32.97 -21.29 14.99
CA ALA A 449 33.44 -21.99 13.80
C ALA A 449 34.62 -21.28 13.13
N GLU A 450 34.60 -19.94 13.07
CA GLU A 450 35.70 -19.17 12.49
C GLU A 450 36.94 -19.09 13.39
N VAL A 451 36.72 -18.94 14.70
CA VAL A 451 37.79 -18.88 15.71
C VAL A 451 38.45 -20.24 15.93
N SER A 452 37.72 -21.35 15.80
CA SER A 452 38.20 -22.71 16.14
C SER A 452 39.46 -23.20 15.39
N GLN A 453 39.98 -22.40 14.46
CA GLN A 453 41.20 -22.67 13.72
C GLN A 453 42.48 -22.34 14.52
N TYR A 454 42.41 -21.52 15.58
CA TYR A 454 43.55 -21.12 16.42
C TYR A 454 43.09 -20.49 17.75
N ASP A 455 44.02 -20.16 18.66
CA ASP A 455 43.71 -19.38 19.88
C ASP A 455 43.79 -17.87 19.55
N PRO A 456 42.67 -17.15 19.45
CA PRO A 456 42.67 -15.74 19.06
C PRO A 456 43.04 -14.81 20.22
N THR A 457 43.55 -13.62 19.91
CA THR A 457 43.58 -12.53 20.89
C THR A 457 42.18 -11.95 21.13
N ASP A 458 42.02 -11.16 22.19
CA ASP A 458 40.74 -10.49 22.47
C ASP A 458 40.34 -9.54 21.32
N GLU A 459 41.30 -8.84 20.71
CA GLU A 459 41.06 -7.97 19.56
C GLU A 459 40.61 -8.76 18.32
N GLU A 460 41.26 -9.88 18.04
CA GLU A 460 40.88 -10.76 16.91
C GLU A 460 39.49 -11.37 17.12
N TYR A 461 39.16 -11.76 18.35
CA TYR A 461 37.83 -12.25 18.70
C TYR A 461 36.76 -11.18 18.49
N ILE A 462 37.02 -9.94 18.92
CA ILE A 462 36.10 -8.80 18.72
C ILE A 462 35.91 -8.52 17.23
N GLU A 463 36.97 -8.53 16.42
CA GLU A 463 36.88 -8.31 14.97
C GLU A 463 36.04 -9.39 14.28
N VAL A 464 36.27 -10.66 14.63
CA VAL A 464 35.46 -11.78 14.12
C VAL A 464 33.99 -11.63 14.54
N ALA A 465 33.73 -11.31 15.81
CA ALA A 465 32.39 -11.08 16.31
C ALA A 465 31.69 -9.94 15.56
N GLN A 466 32.36 -8.79 15.37
CA GLN A 466 31.84 -7.66 14.60
C GLN A 466 31.48 -8.07 13.17
N ARG A 467 32.33 -8.85 12.50
CA ARG A 467 32.07 -9.33 11.14
C ARG A 467 30.86 -10.26 11.06
N CYS A 468 30.76 -11.25 11.96
CA CYS A 468 29.62 -12.18 11.99
C CYS A 468 28.29 -11.44 12.24
N TRP A 469 28.26 -10.53 13.22
CA TRP A 469 27.06 -9.71 13.49
C TRP A 469 26.70 -8.76 12.33
N SER A 470 27.69 -8.10 11.74
CA SER A 470 27.51 -7.22 10.58
C SER A 470 26.91 -7.97 9.38
N ARG A 471 27.35 -9.21 9.14
CA ARG A 471 26.79 -10.04 8.07
C ARG A 471 25.31 -10.36 8.30
N LEU A 472 24.92 -10.75 9.51
CA LEU A 472 23.50 -10.98 9.81
C LEU A 472 22.67 -9.69 9.66
N TYR A 473 23.16 -8.58 10.21
CA TYR A 473 22.47 -7.29 10.13
C TYR A 473 22.28 -6.82 8.68
N SER A 474 23.31 -6.89 7.85
CA SER A 474 23.21 -6.53 6.43
C SER A 474 22.22 -7.42 5.67
N CYS A 475 22.11 -8.72 6.00
CA CYS A 475 21.04 -9.57 5.46
C CYS A 475 19.64 -9.08 5.89
N CYS A 476 19.44 -8.70 7.16
CA CYS A 476 18.18 -8.12 7.62
C CYS A 476 17.83 -6.84 6.84
N VAL A 477 18.80 -5.94 6.64
CA VAL A 477 18.63 -4.71 5.87
C VAL A 477 18.22 -5.01 4.43
N GLN A 478 18.89 -5.96 3.77
CA GLN A 478 18.56 -6.34 2.39
C GLN A 478 17.13 -6.89 2.27
N TYR A 479 16.72 -7.77 3.19
CA TYR A 479 15.34 -8.28 3.19
C TYR A 479 14.31 -7.18 3.42
N HIS A 480 14.58 -6.29 4.38
CA HIS A 480 13.75 -5.13 4.64
C HIS A 480 13.61 -4.25 3.38
N GLN A 481 14.71 -3.89 2.72
CA GLN A 481 14.71 -3.09 1.50
C GLN A 481 13.93 -3.74 0.34
N THR A 482 13.89 -5.08 0.25
CA THR A 482 13.04 -5.76 -0.75
C THR A 482 11.54 -5.68 -0.43
N GLY A 483 11.19 -5.48 0.84
CA GLY A 483 9.82 -5.41 1.34
C GLY A 483 9.25 -3.99 1.49
N THR A 484 10.08 -2.97 1.52
CA THR A 484 9.67 -1.57 1.69
C THR A 484 8.99 -0.89 0.50
N PRO A 485 9.16 -1.31 -0.78
CA PRO A 485 8.53 -0.61 -1.89
C PRO A 485 7.02 -0.50 -1.71
N ALA A 486 6.49 0.72 -1.87
CA ALA A 486 5.06 0.97 -1.75
C ALA A 486 4.31 0.43 -2.99
N LEU A 487 3.15 -0.16 -2.75
CA LEU A 487 2.28 -0.73 -3.78
C LEU A 487 0.98 0.04 -3.94
N SER A 488 0.48 0.65 -2.86
CA SER A 488 -0.81 1.33 -2.86
C SER A 488 -0.96 2.26 -1.65
N LEU A 489 -2.03 3.07 -1.68
CA LEU A 489 -2.45 3.95 -0.59
C LEU A 489 -3.87 3.60 -0.15
N LEU A 490 -4.16 3.78 1.14
CA LEU A 490 -5.52 3.69 1.68
C LEU A 490 -5.82 4.92 2.53
N SER A 491 -6.87 5.67 2.16
CA SER A 491 -7.35 6.79 2.97
C SER A 491 -8.20 6.27 4.14
N LEU A 492 -7.76 6.56 5.36
CA LEU A 492 -8.56 6.46 6.58
C LEU A 492 -9.09 7.84 6.95
N PRO A 493 -10.12 7.95 7.81
CA PRO A 493 -10.68 9.24 8.20
C PRO A 493 -9.68 10.24 8.81
N ASN A 494 -8.62 9.74 9.48
CA ASN A 494 -7.67 10.58 10.22
C ASN A 494 -6.21 10.47 9.74
N CYS A 495 -5.92 9.56 8.81
CA CYS A 495 -4.56 9.35 8.31
C CYS A 495 -4.59 8.64 6.96
N MET A 496 -3.45 8.55 6.29
CA MET A 496 -3.30 7.73 5.09
C MET A 496 -2.40 6.55 5.40
N LEU A 497 -2.71 5.37 4.89
CA LEU A 497 -1.82 4.21 4.98
C LEU A 497 -1.05 4.06 3.67
N VAL A 498 0.21 3.69 3.78
CA VAL A 498 1.02 3.20 2.67
C VAL A 498 1.10 1.68 2.78
N LEU A 499 0.57 1.00 1.77
CA LEU A 499 0.61 -0.46 1.68
C LEU A 499 1.89 -0.84 0.94
N LYS A 500 2.79 -1.57 1.61
CA LYS A 500 4.09 -1.98 1.07
C LYS A 500 4.04 -3.41 0.56
N LYS A 501 5.10 -3.86 -0.13
CA LYS A 501 5.26 -5.29 -0.48
C LYS A 501 5.14 -6.16 0.76
N HIS A 502 5.82 -5.77 1.84
CA HIS A 502 5.69 -6.38 3.15
C HIS A 502 5.36 -5.31 4.21
N GLY A 503 4.28 -5.52 4.95
CA GLY A 503 3.83 -4.59 5.99
C GLY A 503 3.09 -3.36 5.45
N LEU A 504 2.94 -2.38 6.34
CA LEU A 504 2.30 -1.09 6.09
C LEU A 504 3.00 0.01 6.90
N SER A 505 2.78 1.26 6.50
CA SER A 505 3.13 2.45 7.29
C SER A 505 1.98 3.47 7.24
N LEU A 506 2.06 4.48 8.10
CA LEU A 506 1.09 5.55 8.19
C LEU A 506 1.71 6.86 7.75
N LEU A 507 0.95 7.68 7.04
CA LEU A 507 1.28 9.07 6.77
C LEU A 507 0.48 9.95 7.71
N ARG A 508 1.18 10.84 8.41
CA ARG A 508 0.58 11.90 9.20
C ARG A 508 1.11 13.26 8.77
N PRO A 509 0.34 14.35 8.98
CA PRO A 509 0.89 15.69 8.86
C PRO A 509 2.12 15.86 9.74
N LEU A 510 3.11 16.60 9.23
CA LEU A 510 4.24 17.09 10.00
C LEU A 510 3.75 18.08 11.05
N ASP A 511 4.31 17.98 12.24
CA ASP A 511 4.15 19.03 13.24
C ASP A 511 5.05 20.22 12.86
N TYR A 512 4.72 21.42 13.36
CA TYR A 512 5.45 22.65 13.01
C TYR A 512 6.96 22.54 13.32
N LEU A 513 7.32 21.92 14.45
CA LEU A 513 8.72 21.69 14.82
C LEU A 513 9.42 20.84 13.77
N GLU A 514 8.81 19.74 13.34
CA GLU A 514 9.38 18.84 12.33
C GLU A 514 9.51 19.54 10.98
N SER A 515 8.50 20.30 10.57
CA SER A 515 8.56 21.13 9.37
C SER A 515 9.69 22.15 9.44
N THR A 516 9.94 22.75 10.60
CA THR A 516 11.02 23.73 10.79
C THR A 516 12.40 23.08 10.75
N VAL A 517 12.54 21.87 11.31
CA VAL A 517 13.78 21.06 11.25
C VAL A 517 14.07 20.66 9.81
N LEU A 518 13.08 20.09 9.11
CA LEU A 518 13.23 19.58 7.76
C LEU A 518 13.41 20.69 6.71
N ASP A 519 12.77 21.85 6.91
CA ASP A 519 12.98 23.04 6.08
C ASP A 519 14.32 23.74 6.37
N GLY A 520 15.12 23.26 7.33
CA GLY A 520 16.37 23.90 7.76
C GLY A 520 16.18 25.23 8.48
N ARG A 521 14.95 25.65 8.76
CA ARG A 521 14.61 26.94 9.38
C ARG A 521 15.00 27.04 10.86
N LEU A 522 15.33 25.92 11.51
CA LEU A 522 15.93 25.95 12.85
C LEU A 522 17.30 26.64 12.88
N THR A 523 17.97 26.78 11.74
CA THR A 523 19.23 27.54 11.62
C THR A 523 19.03 29.05 11.46
N SER A 524 17.80 29.54 11.57
CA SER A 524 17.47 30.97 11.56
C SER A 524 17.11 31.47 12.96
N ASP A 525 17.45 32.73 13.27
CA ASP A 525 17.15 33.38 14.58
C ASP A 525 15.69 33.19 15.04
N ASP A 526 14.74 33.15 14.10
CA ASP A 526 13.31 32.95 14.36
C ASP A 526 12.98 31.50 14.81
N GLY A 527 13.70 30.51 14.27
CA GLY A 527 13.56 29.10 14.63
C GLY A 527 14.12 28.78 16.01
N GLU A 528 15.29 29.31 16.32
CA GLU A 528 15.94 29.18 17.64
C GLU A 528 15.10 29.87 18.73
N SER A 529 14.61 31.09 18.47
CA SER A 529 13.77 31.85 19.40
C SER A 529 12.47 31.13 19.76
N TYR A 530 11.88 30.39 18.82
CA TYR A 530 10.65 29.63 19.07
C TYR A 530 10.93 28.29 19.77
N LEU A 531 11.99 27.57 19.39
CA LEU A 531 12.43 26.37 20.11
C LEU A 531 12.69 26.71 21.59
N MET A 532 13.37 27.84 21.84
CA MET A 532 13.56 28.38 23.18
C MET A 532 12.24 28.71 23.88
N ARG A 533 11.24 29.31 23.20
CA ARG A 533 9.92 29.54 23.79
C ARG A 533 9.18 28.25 24.14
N VAL A 534 9.28 27.20 23.33
CA VAL A 534 8.67 25.89 23.59
C VAL A 534 9.37 25.23 24.78
N LEU A 535 10.70 25.25 24.83
CA LEU A 535 11.47 24.75 25.98
C LEU A 535 11.18 25.57 27.26
N LEU A 536 11.03 26.89 27.14
CA LEU A 536 10.63 27.81 28.22
C LEU A 536 9.22 27.51 28.77
N SER A 537 8.34 26.94 27.94
CA SER A 537 6.98 26.56 28.37
C SER A 537 6.90 25.26 29.17
N ILE A 538 8.01 24.53 29.32
CA ILE A 538 8.08 23.19 29.93
C ILE A 538 8.64 23.24 31.38
N ASP A 539 9.06 24.41 31.86
CA ASP A 539 9.70 24.69 33.18
C ASP A 539 10.69 23.59 33.68
N PRO A 540 11.82 23.38 32.98
CA PRO A 540 12.86 22.41 33.34
C PRO A 540 13.83 22.85 34.46
N GLY A 541 13.69 24.05 35.05
CA GLY A 541 14.61 24.58 36.07
C GLY A 541 15.82 25.38 35.50
N GLU A 542 16.33 26.35 36.27
CA GLU A 542 17.32 27.36 35.83
C GLU A 542 18.65 26.78 35.31
N GLU A 543 19.11 25.65 35.85
CA GLU A 543 20.40 25.05 35.50
C GLU A 543 20.37 24.37 34.11
N ALA A 544 19.27 23.71 33.79
CA ALA A 544 18.98 23.14 32.49
C ALA A 544 18.86 24.22 31.40
N PHE A 545 18.23 25.36 31.73
CA PHE A 545 18.17 26.53 30.85
C PHE A 545 19.55 27.10 30.53
N SER A 546 20.41 27.28 31.53
CA SER A 546 21.74 27.85 31.33
C SER A 546 22.63 27.00 30.42
N LYS A 547 22.46 25.67 30.43
CA LYS A 547 23.23 24.74 29.60
C LYS A 547 22.77 24.72 28.14
N VAL A 548 21.45 24.77 27.91
CA VAL A 548 20.88 24.86 26.54
C VAL A 548 21.18 26.22 25.92
N ASP A 549 21.07 27.31 26.69
CA ASP A 549 21.38 28.67 26.25
C ASP A 549 22.88 28.84 25.88
N GLN A 550 23.78 28.26 26.69
CA GLN A 550 25.21 28.21 26.34
C GLN A 550 25.49 27.37 25.10
N ALA A 551 24.84 26.22 24.94
CA ALA A 551 25.08 25.34 23.80
C ALA A 551 24.60 25.96 22.46
N LEU A 552 23.50 26.71 22.49
CA LEU A 552 22.99 27.47 21.36
C LEU A 552 23.91 28.65 21.01
N HIS A 553 24.38 29.42 21.99
CA HIS A 553 25.29 30.55 21.76
C HIS A 553 26.70 30.16 21.28
N LEU A 554 27.14 28.93 21.55
CA LEU A 554 28.47 28.46 21.16
C LEU A 554 28.49 27.63 19.88
N HIS A 555 27.34 27.41 19.22
CA HIS A 555 27.20 26.51 18.05
C HIS A 555 27.83 25.12 18.28
N THR A 556 27.72 24.60 19.50
CA THR A 556 28.22 23.27 19.87
C THR A 556 27.14 22.20 19.71
N VAL A 557 27.54 20.94 19.54
CA VAL A 557 26.61 19.80 19.39
C VAL A 557 25.71 19.69 20.63
N LEU A 558 24.39 19.69 20.40
CA LEU A 558 23.35 19.79 21.43
C LEU A 558 23.03 18.47 22.16
N ASP A 559 23.64 17.36 21.74
CA ASP A 559 23.29 16.01 22.23
C ASP A 559 23.54 15.80 23.72
N ALA A 560 24.69 16.26 24.24
CA ALA A 560 25.04 16.05 25.65
C ALA A 560 24.21 16.89 26.63
N PRO A 561 24.02 18.22 26.41
CA PRO A 561 23.16 19.04 27.28
C PRO A 561 21.70 18.58 27.30
N ILE A 562 21.18 18.13 26.16
CA ILE A 562 19.78 17.71 26.07
C ILE A 562 19.57 16.30 26.64
N SER A 563 20.54 15.40 26.52
CA SER A 563 20.52 14.10 27.21
C SER A 563 20.49 14.25 28.74
N GLU A 564 21.26 15.20 29.30
CA GLU A 564 21.17 15.58 30.72
C GLU A 564 19.78 16.10 31.09
N LEU A 565 19.20 16.97 30.26
CA LEU A 565 17.88 17.59 30.49
C LEU A 565 16.75 16.55 30.50
N VAL A 566 16.81 15.57 29.58
CA VAL A 566 15.86 14.43 29.56
C VAL A 566 16.03 13.56 30.82
N SER A 567 17.25 13.34 31.29
CA SER A 567 17.51 12.56 32.50
C SER A 567 17.01 13.23 33.79
N GLU A 568 17.10 14.57 33.87
CA GLU A 568 16.55 15.35 35.00
C GLU A 568 15.02 15.41 34.98
N MET A 569 14.41 15.42 33.78
CA MET A 569 12.95 15.34 33.61
C MET A 569 12.37 14.00 34.08
N ASP A 570 13.11 12.90 33.91
CA ASP A 570 12.73 11.56 34.40
C ASP A 570 12.87 11.44 35.94
N LEU A 571 13.82 12.15 36.54
CA LEU A 571 14.06 12.11 38.00
C LEU A 571 13.05 12.95 38.79
N ASN A 572 12.56 14.06 38.25
CA ASN A 572 11.75 15.03 38.99
C ASN A 572 10.23 14.75 38.99
N ASN A 573 9.73 13.68 38.36
CA ASN A 573 8.28 13.49 38.11
C ASN A 573 7.69 12.11 38.44
N LEU A 574 8.05 11.51 39.59
CA LEU A 574 7.29 10.36 40.09
C LEU A 574 6.00 10.74 40.86
N GLU A 575 5.75 12.00 41.22
CA GLU A 575 4.64 12.28 42.17
C GLU A 575 3.78 13.53 41.98
N SER A 576 3.87 14.31 40.88
CA SER A 576 2.88 15.39 40.73
C SER A 576 2.49 15.72 39.29
N ILE A 577 1.19 15.96 39.13
CA ILE A 577 0.50 16.51 37.95
C ILE A 577 0.02 15.45 36.94
N ILE A 578 -1.02 14.74 37.37
CA ILE A 578 -2.10 14.26 36.50
C ILE A 578 -2.75 15.49 35.85
N GLN A 579 -2.36 15.79 34.60
CA GLN A 579 -3.18 16.38 33.52
C GLN A 579 -2.24 16.94 32.46
N THR A 580 -1.92 16.18 31.41
CA THR A 580 -1.47 16.76 30.13
C THR A 580 -1.44 15.70 29.03
N GLN A 581 -2.44 15.75 28.13
CA GLN A 581 -2.41 15.07 26.84
C GLN A 581 -1.28 15.59 25.93
N SER A 582 -0.65 16.73 26.23
CA SER A 582 0.47 17.28 25.45
C SER A 582 1.83 16.62 25.71
N LYS A 583 2.08 16.05 26.91
CA LYS A 583 3.37 15.39 27.24
C LYS A 583 3.65 14.14 26.38
N LYS A 584 2.61 13.38 26.01
CA LYS A 584 2.74 12.19 25.15
C LYS A 584 3.12 12.50 23.69
N GLN A 585 2.94 13.75 23.25
CA GLN A 585 3.28 14.17 21.88
C GLN A 585 4.63 14.89 21.81
N LEU A 586 4.99 15.64 22.86
CA LEU A 586 6.23 16.43 22.90
C LEU A 586 7.49 15.57 23.13
N LEU A 587 7.46 14.59 24.03
CA LEU A 587 8.62 13.74 24.32
C LEU A 587 9.11 12.93 23.10
N PRO A 588 8.22 12.30 22.30
CA PRO A 588 8.62 11.63 21.07
C PRO A 588 9.12 12.59 19.99
N ALA A 589 8.55 13.80 19.89
CA ALA A 589 8.99 14.82 18.94
C ALA A 589 10.38 15.37 19.30
N ILE A 590 10.63 15.62 20.58
CA ILE A 590 11.95 16.02 21.09
C ILE A 590 12.94 14.86 20.89
N ALA A 591 12.61 13.63 21.27
CA ALA A 591 13.46 12.46 21.04
C ALA A 591 13.73 12.14 19.55
N SER A 592 12.79 12.50 18.66
CA SER A 592 12.94 12.40 17.20
C SER A 592 13.86 13.48 16.64
N VAL A 593 13.86 14.67 17.22
CA VAL A 593 14.73 15.79 16.82
C VAL A 593 16.17 15.58 17.33
N LEU A 594 16.34 14.87 18.44
CA LEU A 594 17.64 14.58 19.10
C LEU A 594 18.39 13.34 18.59
N ARG A 595 17.91 12.72 17.51
CA ARG A 595 18.55 11.53 16.91
C ARG A 595 18.99 11.74 15.46
N ILE A 596 19.01 12.99 15.00
CA ILE A 596 19.76 13.44 13.82
C ILE A 596 21.09 13.95 14.34
#